data_AF-A0A2D6YFV6-F1
#
_entry.id   AF-A0A2D6YFV6-F1
#
_cell.length_a   1.000
_cell.length_b   1.000
_cell.length_c   1.000
_cell.angle_alpha   90.00
_cell.angle_beta   90.00
_cell.angle_gamma   90.00
#
_symmetry.space_group_name_H-M   'P 1'
#
loop_
_entity.id
_entity.type
_entity.pdbx_description
1 polymer ?
#
loop_
_entity_poly.entity_id
_entity_poly.type
_entity_poly.pdbx_seq_one_letter_code
_entity_poly.pdbx_strand_id
1 'polypeptide(L)'
;SAESDAAGEVKEMQRIYAGRAVSLQQHLQDSWRGGNDLVWMIEQLLDPQQQQQQIFGREMKEIMEPVQLRLATLASQAHVTETDARAPAPAKKAQPKADPSQPSASKMISKLGQSREENRGRFEPYESDVMGILKRNILTLRSRQARMILEVLEKSHTFSGYVERVGRDFDSEEPASESKMMDTLLNDADTLWEFLKGVAEAKVLAYGFFNASGIELEYSEDRGDFIVPRDKQRHLRFSDGMFMSPKELMTRFLDVILGRKGNYHISQAVPKHMVQDIESIFLLPPSEQEVIRNVMPD
;
A
#
# COMPACT_ATOMS: atom_id res chain seq x y z
N SER A 1 32.77 -64.63 25.90
CA SER A 1 32.15 -63.88 24.78
C SER A 1 30.83 -63.19 25.13
N ALA A 2 30.43 -63.05 26.39
CA ALA A 2 29.16 -62.39 26.77
C ALA A 2 29.29 -60.88 27.10
N GLU A 3 30.49 -60.40 27.48
CA GLU A 3 30.72 -58.97 27.79
C GLU A 3 30.76 -58.07 26.54
N SER A 4 31.06 -58.64 25.36
CA SER A 4 31.13 -57.89 24.10
C SER A 4 29.75 -57.50 23.56
N ASP A 5 28.73 -58.33 23.79
CA ASP A 5 27.35 -58.04 23.35
C ASP A 5 26.68 -57.01 24.27
N ALA A 6 26.87 -57.12 25.59
CA ALA A 6 26.33 -56.15 26.55
C ALA A 6 26.91 -54.73 26.35
N ALA A 7 28.19 -54.62 26.02
CA ALA A 7 28.82 -53.33 25.69
C ALA A 7 28.28 -52.74 24.37
N GLY A 8 27.93 -53.59 23.40
CA GLY A 8 27.29 -53.18 22.15
C GLY A 8 25.87 -52.65 22.38
N GLU A 9 25.08 -53.36 23.19
CA GLU A 9 23.70 -52.97 23.53
C GLU A 9 23.64 -51.66 24.33
N VAL A 10 24.56 -51.45 25.28
CA VAL A 10 24.65 -50.19 26.05
C VAL A 10 25.01 -49.01 25.14
N LYS A 11 25.90 -49.22 24.17
CA LYS A 11 26.30 -48.19 23.21
C LYS A 11 25.17 -47.83 22.25
N GLU A 12 24.36 -48.81 21.84
CA GLU A 12 23.18 -48.58 21.01
C GLU A 12 22.06 -47.89 21.79
N MET A 13 21.83 -48.28 23.06
CA MET A 13 20.92 -47.55 23.94
C MET A 13 21.34 -46.10 24.13
N GLN A 14 22.63 -45.81 24.38
CA GLN A 14 23.13 -44.44 24.50
C GLN A 14 22.90 -43.63 23.21
N ARG A 15 23.04 -44.25 22.03
CA ARG A 15 22.71 -43.60 20.75
C ARG A 15 21.23 -43.25 20.63
N ILE A 16 20.34 -44.17 20.99
CA ILE A 16 18.89 -43.96 20.93
C ILE A 16 18.46 -42.85 21.90
N TYR A 17 19.01 -42.85 23.13
CA TYR A 17 18.73 -41.81 24.11
C TYR A 17 19.27 -40.44 23.67
N ALA A 18 20.48 -40.39 23.10
CA ALA A 18 21.04 -39.15 22.56
C ALA A 18 20.20 -38.62 21.38
N GLY A 19 19.76 -39.50 20.47
CA GLY A 19 18.88 -39.13 19.35
C GLY A 19 17.52 -38.59 19.82
N ARG A 20 16.93 -39.20 20.85
CA ARG A 20 15.70 -38.71 21.48
C ARG A 20 15.88 -37.39 22.19
N ALA A 21 17.01 -37.16 22.87
CA ALA A 21 17.30 -35.88 23.52
C ALA A 21 17.40 -34.73 22.50
N VAL A 22 18.06 -34.97 21.36
CA VAL A 22 18.14 -33.99 20.26
C VAL A 22 16.77 -33.73 19.64
N SER A 23 15.98 -34.76 19.40
CA SER A 23 14.60 -34.63 18.91
C SER A 23 13.71 -33.83 19.88
N LEU A 24 13.82 -34.07 21.18
CA LEU A 24 13.07 -33.35 22.21
C LEU A 24 13.50 -31.88 22.28
N GLN A 25 14.80 -31.60 22.17
CA GLN A 25 15.34 -30.24 22.14
C GLN A 25 14.90 -29.48 20.88
N GLN A 26 14.85 -30.14 19.73
CA GLN A 26 14.31 -29.58 18.49
C GLN A 26 12.83 -29.24 18.64
N HIS A 27 12.04 -30.17 19.18
CA HIS A 27 10.60 -29.98 19.40
C HIS A 27 10.31 -28.87 20.43
N LEU A 28 11.15 -28.73 21.46
CA LEU A 28 11.07 -27.61 22.40
C LEU A 28 11.43 -26.29 21.70
N GLN A 29 12.49 -26.22 20.90
CA GLN A 29 12.83 -25.02 20.12
C GLN A 29 11.72 -24.63 19.14
N ASP A 30 11.11 -25.59 18.47
CA ASP A 30 10.00 -25.37 17.54
C ASP A 30 8.75 -24.86 18.28
N SER A 31 8.47 -25.41 19.47
CA SER A 31 7.40 -24.91 20.35
C SER A 31 7.67 -23.49 20.87
N TRP A 32 8.93 -23.17 21.21
CA TRP A 32 9.33 -21.83 21.63
C TRP A 32 9.24 -20.81 20.48
N ARG A 33 9.60 -21.21 19.26
CA ARG A 33 9.42 -20.39 18.05
C ARG A 33 7.94 -20.16 17.75
N GLY A 34 7.11 -21.21 17.79
CA GLY A 34 5.66 -21.06 17.63
C GLY A 34 5.02 -20.15 18.69
N GLY A 35 5.56 -20.14 19.91
CA GLY A 35 5.17 -19.18 20.95
C GLY A 35 5.53 -17.73 20.60
N ASN A 36 6.74 -17.48 20.09
CA ASN A 36 7.15 -16.15 19.61
C ASN A 36 6.37 -15.70 18.38
N ASP A 37 6.04 -16.61 17.47
CA ASP A 37 5.23 -16.31 16.29
C ASP A 37 3.80 -15.91 16.68
N LEU A 38 3.22 -16.56 17.71
CA LEU A 38 1.94 -16.17 18.30
C LEU A 38 2.00 -14.80 18.97
N VAL A 39 3.08 -14.51 19.72
CA VAL A 39 3.29 -13.17 20.32
C VAL A 39 3.40 -12.11 19.24
N TRP A 40 4.17 -12.37 18.19
CA TRP A 40 4.32 -11.46 17.06
C TRP A 40 3.01 -11.26 16.31
N MET A 41 2.22 -12.31 16.09
CA MET A 41 0.88 -12.19 15.49
C MET A 41 -0.07 -11.37 16.36
N ILE A 42 -0.01 -11.54 17.69
CA ILE A 42 -0.79 -10.76 18.66
C ILE A 42 -0.37 -9.29 18.60
N GLU A 43 0.93 -8.99 18.56
CA GLU A 43 1.47 -7.63 18.40
C GLU A 43 1.03 -7.00 17.07
N GLN A 44 1.12 -7.74 15.95
CA GLN A 44 0.65 -7.29 14.63
C GLN A 44 -0.87 -7.07 14.56
N LEU A 45 -1.66 -7.74 15.40
CA LEU A 45 -3.11 -7.53 15.49
C LEU A 45 -3.48 -6.39 16.44
N LEU A 46 -2.64 -6.10 17.45
CA LEU A 46 -2.84 -5.02 18.42
C LEU A 46 -2.37 -3.66 17.91
N ASP A 47 -1.30 -3.59 17.11
CA ASP A 47 -0.75 -2.36 16.55
C ASP A 47 -1.75 -1.58 15.68
N PRO A 48 -2.48 -2.21 14.74
CA PRO A 48 -3.51 -1.53 13.95
C PRO A 48 -4.64 -1.00 14.82
N GLN A 49 -4.99 -1.72 15.90
CA GLN A 49 -6.02 -1.34 16.86
C GLN A 49 -5.60 -0.11 17.68
N GLN A 50 -4.35 -0.07 18.16
CA GLN A 50 -3.80 1.09 18.85
C GLN A 50 -3.66 2.30 17.92
N GLN A 51 -3.20 2.08 16.69
CA GLN A 51 -3.10 3.14 15.69
C GLN A 51 -4.48 3.72 15.34
N GLN A 52 -5.50 2.87 15.25
CA GLN A 52 -6.88 3.28 15.03
C GLN A 52 -7.47 4.04 16.22
N GLN A 53 -7.14 3.68 17.46
CA GLN A 53 -7.52 4.46 18.64
C GLN A 53 -6.83 5.83 18.69
N GLN A 54 -5.56 5.93 18.29
CA GLN A 54 -4.85 7.20 18.19
C GLN A 54 -5.42 8.10 17.09
N ILE A 55 -5.75 7.53 15.93
CA ILE A 55 -6.41 8.23 14.83
C ILE A 55 -7.80 8.71 15.27
N PHE A 56 -8.59 7.83 15.89
CA PHE A 56 -9.91 8.20 16.42
C PHE A 56 -9.84 9.30 17.48
N GLY A 57 -8.88 9.25 18.40
CA GLY A 57 -8.66 10.30 19.39
C GLY A 57 -8.27 11.64 18.77
N ARG A 58 -7.46 11.62 17.69
CA ARG A 58 -7.09 12.81 16.92
C ARG A 58 -8.29 13.38 16.16
N GLU A 59 -9.04 12.53 15.46
CA GLU A 59 -10.24 12.92 14.72
C GLU A 59 -11.33 13.44 15.66
N MET A 60 -11.57 12.81 16.82
CA MET A 60 -12.48 13.33 17.83
C MET A 60 -12.05 14.70 18.35
N LYS A 61 -10.74 14.94 18.56
CA LYS A 61 -10.24 16.24 18.99
C LYS A 61 -10.47 17.31 17.93
N GLU A 62 -10.24 16.99 16.66
CA GLU A 62 -10.46 17.89 15.51
C GLU A 62 -11.95 18.19 15.30
N ILE A 63 -12.83 17.22 15.51
CA ILE A 63 -14.30 17.41 15.47
C ILE A 63 -14.79 18.23 16.67
N MET A 64 -14.21 18.02 17.85
CA MET A 64 -14.61 18.71 19.09
C MET A 64 -14.03 20.13 19.20
N GLU A 65 -12.92 20.43 18.54
CA GLU A 65 -12.28 21.75 18.55
C GLU A 65 -13.24 22.90 18.16
N PRO A 66 -14.00 22.84 17.04
CA PRO A 66 -14.96 23.89 16.70
C PRO A 66 -16.14 23.97 17.69
N VAL A 67 -16.51 22.87 18.34
CA VAL A 67 -17.55 22.85 19.38
C VAL A 67 -17.04 23.52 20.65
N GLN A 68 -15.81 23.24 21.05
CA GLN A 68 -15.15 23.89 22.19
C GLN A 68 -14.94 25.38 21.93
N LEU A 69 -14.54 25.77 20.71
CA LEU A 69 -14.41 27.17 20.30
C LEU A 69 -15.75 27.91 20.36
N ARG A 70 -16.84 27.26 19.94
CA ARG A 70 -18.21 27.77 20.03
C ARG A 70 -18.70 27.89 21.48
N LEU A 71 -18.40 26.91 22.33
CA LEU A 71 -18.74 26.96 23.75
C LEU A 71 -17.94 28.05 24.49
N ALA A 72 -16.66 28.23 24.15
CA ALA A 72 -15.82 29.30 24.71
C ALA A 72 -16.25 30.69 24.24
N THR A 73 -16.68 30.83 22.98
CA THR A 73 -17.26 32.09 22.46
C THR A 73 -18.64 32.38 23.04
N LEU A 74 -19.47 31.36 23.29
CA LEU A 74 -20.75 31.53 23.98
C LEU A 74 -20.56 31.87 25.47
N ALA A 75 -19.58 31.28 26.15
CA ALA A 75 -19.24 31.62 27.52
C ALA A 75 -18.71 33.07 27.66
N SER A 76 -17.94 33.54 26.67
CA SER A 76 -17.47 34.94 26.62
C SER A 76 -18.57 35.91 26.18
N GLN A 77 -19.53 35.51 25.36
CA GLN A 77 -20.70 36.32 25.00
C GLN A 77 -21.75 36.40 26.14
N ALA A 78 -21.89 35.35 26.94
CA ALA A 78 -22.73 35.36 28.14
C ALA A 78 -22.22 36.37 29.18
N HIS A 79 -20.90 36.60 29.26
CA HIS A 79 -20.33 37.65 30.10
C HIS A 79 -20.49 39.07 29.55
N VAL A 80 -20.84 39.24 28.27
CA VAL A 80 -21.02 40.55 27.62
C VAL A 80 -22.51 40.96 27.58
N THR A 81 -23.44 40.03 27.81
CA THR A 81 -24.89 40.29 27.73
C THR A 81 -25.57 40.58 29.06
N GLU A 82 -24.85 40.58 30.19
CA GLU A 82 -25.39 40.99 31.49
C GLU A 82 -25.36 42.52 31.74
N THR A 83 -24.82 43.32 30.82
CA THR A 83 -24.83 44.79 30.94
C THR A 83 -25.84 45.43 29.98
N ASP A 84 -27.08 45.43 30.45
CA ASP A 84 -28.13 46.46 30.32
C ASP A 84 -28.15 47.35 29.06
N ALA A 85 -29.10 47.17 28.12
CA ALA A 85 -30.54 47.45 28.19
C ALA A 85 -30.94 48.94 28.26
N ARG A 86 -31.55 49.46 27.17
CA ARG A 86 -32.72 50.38 27.25
C ARG A 86 -33.59 50.42 25.97
N ALA A 87 -34.82 49.96 26.17
CA ALA A 87 -36.11 49.96 25.44
C ALA A 87 -36.51 51.20 24.57
N PRO A 88 -37.75 51.27 23.96
CA PRO A 88 -38.51 50.31 23.13
C PRO A 88 -39.28 50.96 21.91
N ALA A 89 -40.04 50.13 21.17
CA ALA A 89 -41.31 50.42 20.42
C ALA A 89 -41.24 50.55 18.86
N PRO A 90 -42.37 50.42 18.11
CA PRO A 90 -42.64 49.20 17.33
C PRO A 90 -43.07 49.39 15.84
N ALA A 91 -43.15 48.26 15.13
CA ALA A 91 -43.96 47.97 13.93
C ALA A 91 -43.58 48.57 12.55
N LYS A 92 -43.30 47.68 11.58
CA LYS A 92 -44.06 47.55 10.31
C LYS A 92 -43.63 46.32 9.48
N LYS A 93 -44.63 45.76 8.79
CA LYS A 93 -44.67 44.52 7.99
C LYS A 93 -43.81 44.58 6.73
N ALA A 94 -43.22 43.45 6.30
CA ALA A 94 -43.20 43.01 4.89
C ALA A 94 -42.70 41.54 4.73
N GLN A 95 -43.38 40.84 3.83
CA GLN A 95 -43.29 39.46 3.31
C GLN A 95 -41.93 38.71 3.31
N PRO A 96 -41.94 37.37 3.50
CA PRO A 96 -40.79 36.52 3.19
C PRO A 96 -40.74 36.23 1.68
N LYS A 97 -39.65 36.66 1.02
CA LYS A 97 -39.27 36.14 -0.30
C LYS A 97 -38.61 34.77 -0.11
N ALA A 98 -39.13 33.78 -0.83
CA ALA A 98 -38.52 32.48 -1.01
C ALA A 98 -37.22 32.63 -1.81
N ASP A 99 -36.16 31.97 -1.36
CA ASP A 99 -34.91 31.78 -2.09
C ASP A 99 -34.79 30.29 -2.46
N PRO A 100 -34.64 29.92 -3.75
CA PRO A 100 -34.59 28.53 -4.16
C PRO A 100 -33.14 28.08 -4.25
N SER A 101 -32.54 27.56 -3.17
CA SER A 101 -31.32 26.73 -3.21
C SER A 101 -30.90 26.23 -1.82
N GLN A 102 -31.44 25.11 -1.39
CA GLN A 102 -30.76 24.27 -0.41
C GLN A 102 -30.90 22.80 -0.82
N PRO A 103 -29.83 22.12 -1.27
CA PRO A 103 -29.79 20.68 -1.21
C PRO A 103 -29.60 20.27 0.26
N SER A 104 -30.58 19.54 0.79
CA SER A 104 -30.57 18.99 2.14
C SER A 104 -29.29 18.18 2.44
N ALA A 105 -28.69 18.45 3.60
CA ALA A 105 -27.48 17.82 4.13
C ALA A 105 -27.59 16.29 4.31
N SER A 106 -28.78 15.71 4.16
CA SER A 106 -29.00 14.26 4.26
C SER A 106 -28.54 13.45 3.04
N LYS A 107 -28.08 14.07 1.94
CA LYS A 107 -27.50 13.35 0.78
C LYS A 107 -25.96 13.35 0.72
N MET A 108 -25.27 14.10 1.58
CA MET A 108 -23.80 14.16 1.57
C MET A 108 -23.13 13.16 2.52
N ILE A 109 -23.84 12.66 3.53
CA ILE A 109 -23.27 11.71 4.50
C ILE A 109 -23.22 10.27 3.94
N SER A 110 -24.08 9.93 2.98
CA SER A 110 -24.08 8.61 2.34
C SER A 110 -22.92 8.36 1.37
N LYS A 111 -22.23 9.42 0.89
CA LYS A 111 -21.10 9.28 -0.05
C LYS A 111 -19.74 9.24 0.62
N LEU A 112 -19.61 9.75 1.85
CA LEU A 112 -18.31 9.83 2.53
C LEU A 112 -17.91 8.49 3.19
N GLY A 113 -18.89 7.69 3.61
CA GLY A 113 -18.65 6.33 4.12
C GLY A 113 -18.44 5.27 3.03
N GLN A 114 -19.13 5.38 1.90
CA GLN A 114 -18.99 4.43 0.78
C GLN A 114 -17.64 4.56 0.07
N SER A 115 -17.08 5.79 -0.01
CA SER A 115 -15.83 6.05 -0.73
C SER A 115 -14.57 5.43 -0.11
N ARG A 116 -14.55 5.08 1.18
CA ARG A 116 -13.33 4.56 1.84
C ARG A 116 -13.26 3.03 1.81
N GLU A 117 -14.40 2.36 1.76
CA GLU A 117 -14.50 0.90 1.57
C GLU A 117 -14.58 0.50 0.09
N GLU A 118 -15.25 1.26 -0.79
CA GLU A 118 -15.25 0.98 -2.25
C GLU A 118 -13.87 1.12 -2.89
N ASN A 119 -12.95 1.88 -2.28
CA ASN A 119 -11.59 2.05 -2.80
C ASN A 119 -10.58 1.00 -2.30
N ARG A 120 -10.93 0.20 -1.27
CA ARG A 120 -10.12 -0.94 -0.83
C ARG A 120 -10.32 -2.11 -1.82
N GLY A 121 -9.50 -2.13 -2.86
CA GLY A 121 -9.56 -3.13 -3.93
C GLY A 121 -9.35 -2.53 -5.32
N ARG A 122 -9.70 -1.26 -5.52
CA ARG A 122 -9.58 -0.59 -6.84
C ARG A 122 -8.14 -0.55 -7.35
N PHE A 123 -7.18 -0.42 -6.44
CA PHE A 123 -5.76 -0.28 -6.75
C PHE A 123 -4.91 -1.51 -6.40
N GLU A 124 -5.56 -2.59 -5.94
CA GLU A 124 -4.87 -3.86 -5.74
C GLU A 124 -4.48 -4.46 -7.10
N PRO A 125 -3.28 -5.07 -7.25
CA PRO A 125 -2.82 -5.61 -8.52
C PRO A 125 -3.65 -6.81 -8.98
N TYR A 126 -4.27 -7.53 -8.04
CA TYR A 126 -5.16 -8.66 -8.33
C TYR A 126 -6.51 -8.48 -7.65
N GLU A 127 -7.53 -9.18 -8.17
CA GLU A 127 -8.84 -9.29 -7.53
C GLU A 127 -8.73 -9.83 -6.10
N SER A 128 -9.66 -9.44 -5.22
CA SER A 128 -9.54 -9.68 -3.78
C SER A 128 -9.39 -11.18 -3.42
N ASP A 129 -10.09 -12.07 -4.12
CA ASP A 129 -9.99 -13.51 -3.91
C ASP A 129 -8.61 -14.04 -4.28
N VAL A 130 -8.11 -13.63 -5.45
CA VAL A 130 -6.78 -13.96 -5.95
C VAL A 130 -5.70 -13.41 -5.02
N MET A 131 -5.86 -12.17 -4.56
CA MET A 131 -4.96 -11.50 -3.62
C MET A 131 -4.85 -12.27 -2.30
N GLY A 132 -5.99 -12.66 -1.73
CA GLY A 132 -6.04 -13.41 -0.48
C GLY A 132 -5.40 -14.79 -0.60
N ILE A 133 -5.61 -15.47 -1.72
CA ILE A 133 -4.99 -16.75 -2.03
C ILE A 133 -3.47 -16.58 -2.20
N LEU A 134 -3.04 -15.57 -2.97
CA LEU A 134 -1.64 -15.29 -3.24
C LEU A 134 -0.87 -14.97 -1.96
N LYS A 135 -1.38 -14.04 -1.14
CA LYS A 135 -0.78 -13.68 0.16
C LYS A 135 -0.62 -14.89 1.06
N ARG A 136 -1.67 -15.72 1.18
CA ARG A 136 -1.62 -16.96 1.98
C ARG A 136 -0.54 -17.93 1.49
N ASN A 137 -0.38 -18.11 0.19
CA ASN A 137 0.63 -19.02 -0.35
C ASN A 137 2.04 -18.46 -0.22
N ILE A 138 2.23 -17.16 -0.49
CA ILE A 138 3.53 -16.50 -0.30
C ILE A 138 3.99 -16.56 1.16
N LEU A 139 3.07 -16.43 2.13
CA LEU A 139 3.37 -16.60 3.56
C LEU A 139 3.96 -17.98 3.91
N THR A 140 3.72 -19.01 3.10
CA THR A 140 4.29 -20.34 3.33
C THR A 140 5.71 -20.50 2.77
N LEU A 141 6.14 -19.56 1.92
CA LEU A 141 7.44 -19.56 1.28
C LEU A 141 8.51 -18.98 2.21
N ARG A 142 9.77 -19.36 2.02
CA ARG A 142 10.86 -18.99 2.95
C ARG A 142 11.91 -18.06 2.35
N SER A 143 11.93 -17.92 1.02
CA SER A 143 12.90 -17.10 0.32
C SER A 143 12.83 -15.62 0.72
N ARG A 144 13.95 -14.90 0.53
CA ARG A 144 13.99 -13.44 0.70
C ARG A 144 13.03 -12.78 -0.29
N GLN A 145 12.99 -13.29 -1.52
CA GLN A 145 12.14 -12.81 -2.61
C GLN A 145 10.66 -12.89 -2.24
N ALA A 146 10.21 -14.01 -1.66
CA ALA A 146 8.83 -14.15 -1.20
C ALA A 146 8.44 -13.08 -0.16
N ARG A 147 9.34 -12.74 0.79
CA ARG A 147 9.07 -11.68 1.77
C ARG A 147 8.99 -10.30 1.12
N MET A 148 9.85 -10.01 0.15
CA MET A 148 9.82 -8.74 -0.58
C MET A 148 8.54 -8.61 -1.42
N ILE A 149 8.08 -9.70 -2.03
CA ILE A 149 6.81 -9.72 -2.76
C ILE A 149 5.64 -9.53 -1.80
N LEU A 150 5.63 -10.21 -0.66
CA LEU A 150 4.59 -10.04 0.35
C LEU A 150 4.46 -8.59 0.81
N GLU A 151 5.59 -7.92 1.09
CA GLU A 151 5.60 -6.51 1.47
C GLU A 151 4.92 -5.63 0.41
N VAL A 152 5.21 -5.87 -0.88
CA VAL A 152 4.55 -5.14 -1.98
C VAL A 152 3.05 -5.42 -2.01
N LEU A 153 2.62 -6.67 -1.83
CA LEU A 153 1.21 -7.02 -1.81
C LEU A 153 0.46 -6.44 -0.60
N GLU A 154 1.13 -6.21 0.53
CA GLU A 154 0.54 -5.55 1.69
C GLU A 154 0.39 -4.04 1.50
N LYS A 155 1.35 -3.42 0.81
CA LYS A 155 1.41 -1.96 0.59
C LYS A 155 0.84 -1.50 -0.74
N SER A 156 0.44 -2.42 -1.62
CA SER A 156 -0.08 -2.21 -2.98
C SER A 156 -1.12 -1.09 -3.08
N HIS A 157 -2.06 -1.01 -2.14
CA HIS A 157 -3.10 0.02 -2.09
C HIS A 157 -2.56 1.46 -2.02
N THR A 158 -1.31 1.65 -1.59
CA THR A 158 -0.65 2.97 -1.51
C THR A 158 0.07 3.36 -2.80
N PHE A 159 0.27 2.42 -3.73
CA PHE A 159 1.13 2.62 -4.90
C PHE A 159 0.60 3.74 -5.81
N SER A 160 -0.69 3.71 -6.19
CA SER A 160 -1.26 4.76 -7.05
C SER A 160 -1.15 6.14 -6.42
N GLY A 161 -1.43 6.26 -5.13
CA GLY A 161 -1.31 7.52 -4.41
C GLY A 161 0.13 8.01 -4.27
N TYR A 162 1.12 7.13 -4.27
CA TYR A 162 2.53 7.51 -4.40
C TYR A 162 2.78 8.12 -5.77
N VAL A 163 2.47 7.39 -6.83
CA VAL A 163 2.72 7.80 -8.23
C VAL A 163 2.02 9.12 -8.55
N GLU A 164 0.79 9.30 -8.08
CA GLU A 164 0.05 10.56 -8.24
C GLU A 164 0.73 11.76 -7.57
N ARG A 165 1.40 11.56 -6.43
CA ARG A 165 2.12 12.63 -5.72
C ARG A 165 3.44 13.00 -6.37
N VAL A 166 4.13 12.04 -6.99
CA VAL A 166 5.35 12.32 -7.77
C VAL A 166 5.09 13.36 -8.84
N GLY A 167 3.86 13.40 -9.38
CA GLY A 167 3.48 14.40 -10.37
C GLY A 167 3.69 15.85 -9.92
N ARG A 168 3.78 16.15 -8.61
CA ARG A 168 4.06 17.49 -8.08
C ARG A 168 5.48 17.98 -8.35
N ASP A 169 6.40 17.04 -8.49
CA ASP A 169 7.82 17.31 -8.73
C ASP A 169 8.13 17.30 -10.24
N PHE A 170 7.10 17.13 -11.09
CA PHE A 170 7.24 17.18 -12.53
C PHE A 170 7.45 18.61 -13.01
N ASP A 171 8.46 18.80 -13.85
CA ASP A 171 8.75 20.05 -14.55
C ASP A 171 8.60 19.82 -16.06
N SER A 172 7.64 20.52 -16.68
CA SER A 172 7.38 20.40 -18.11
C SER A 172 8.40 21.11 -19.00
N GLU A 173 9.11 22.12 -18.47
CA GLU A 173 10.10 22.89 -19.22
C GLU A 173 11.45 22.17 -19.25
N GLU A 174 11.78 21.45 -18.18
CA GLU A 174 13.03 20.67 -18.05
C GLU A 174 12.76 19.19 -17.70
N PRO A 175 12.18 18.40 -18.64
CA PRO A 175 11.88 17.00 -18.37
C PRO A 175 13.16 16.19 -18.10
N ALA A 176 13.12 15.40 -17.03
CA ALA A 176 14.28 14.62 -16.62
C ALA A 176 14.55 13.45 -17.58
N SER A 177 15.82 13.05 -17.71
CA SER A 177 16.17 11.89 -18.52
C SER A 177 15.77 10.60 -17.80
N GLU A 178 14.82 9.85 -18.38
CA GLU A 178 14.31 8.58 -17.83
C GLU A 178 15.46 7.63 -17.45
N SER A 179 16.40 7.36 -18.36
CA SER A 179 17.51 6.43 -18.12
C SER A 179 18.40 6.87 -16.97
N LYS A 180 18.75 8.17 -16.89
CA LYS A 180 19.61 8.69 -15.81
C LYS A 180 18.91 8.62 -14.46
N MET A 181 17.61 8.91 -14.43
CA MET A 181 16.82 8.77 -13.20
C MET A 181 16.70 7.32 -12.78
N MET A 182 16.44 6.40 -13.71
CA MET A 182 16.41 4.97 -13.40
C MET A 182 17.75 4.50 -12.84
N ASP A 183 18.88 4.91 -13.44
CA ASP A 183 20.19 4.55 -12.89
C ASP A 183 20.37 5.12 -11.47
N THR A 184 19.91 6.35 -11.20
CA THR A 184 20.06 6.96 -9.87
C THR A 184 19.11 6.35 -8.83
N LEU A 185 17.82 6.23 -9.15
CA LEU A 185 16.77 5.79 -8.23
C LEU A 185 16.84 4.28 -7.95
N LEU A 186 17.35 3.50 -8.89
CA LEU A 186 17.34 2.03 -8.80
C LEU A 186 18.69 1.45 -8.35
N ASN A 187 19.79 2.20 -8.43
CA ASN A 187 21.10 1.74 -7.93
C ASN A 187 21.08 1.43 -6.42
N ASP A 188 20.31 2.20 -5.64
CA ASP A 188 20.21 2.05 -4.18
C ASP A 188 18.92 1.34 -3.74
N ALA A 189 18.13 0.80 -4.67
CA ALA A 189 16.85 0.15 -4.35
C ALA A 189 17.06 -1.25 -3.74
N ASP A 190 17.06 -1.32 -2.42
CA ASP A 190 17.26 -2.57 -1.66
C ASP A 190 15.98 -3.42 -1.56
N THR A 191 14.82 -2.80 -1.79
CA THR A 191 13.51 -3.45 -1.75
C THR A 191 12.81 -3.43 -3.10
N LEU A 192 11.98 -4.46 -3.35
CA LEU A 192 11.12 -4.50 -4.54
C LEU A 192 10.15 -3.31 -4.56
N TRP A 193 9.70 -2.86 -3.39
CA TRP A 193 8.82 -1.71 -3.27
C TRP A 193 9.50 -0.41 -3.71
N GLU A 194 10.75 -0.18 -3.29
CA GLU A 194 11.56 0.95 -3.76
C GLU A 194 11.84 0.88 -5.25
N PHE A 195 12.16 -0.31 -5.74
CA PHE A 195 12.36 -0.53 -7.17
C PHE A 195 11.11 -0.11 -7.98
N LEU A 196 9.92 -0.59 -7.60
CA LEU A 196 8.67 -0.26 -8.29
C LEU A 196 8.35 1.24 -8.23
N LYS A 197 8.57 1.88 -7.08
CA LYS A 197 8.40 3.32 -6.92
C LYS A 197 9.37 4.09 -7.82
N GLY A 198 10.65 3.71 -7.83
CA GLY A 198 11.67 4.36 -8.64
C GLY A 198 11.40 4.26 -10.14
N VAL A 199 10.93 3.11 -10.62
CA VAL A 199 10.50 2.96 -12.02
C VAL A 199 9.35 3.90 -12.34
N ALA A 200 8.29 3.89 -11.53
CA ALA A 200 7.13 4.75 -11.78
C ALA A 200 7.47 6.23 -11.70
N GLU A 201 8.32 6.61 -10.75
CA GLU A 201 8.81 7.97 -10.56
C GLU A 201 9.62 8.44 -11.76
N ALA A 202 10.59 7.65 -12.21
CA ALA A 202 11.35 7.96 -13.41
C ALA A 202 10.45 8.14 -14.64
N LYS A 203 9.39 7.33 -14.79
CA LYS A 203 8.44 7.49 -15.90
C LYS A 203 7.63 8.80 -15.79
N VAL A 204 7.13 9.13 -14.60
CA VAL A 204 6.35 10.37 -14.40
C VAL A 204 7.23 11.60 -14.61
N LEU A 205 8.42 11.63 -14.03
CA LEU A 205 9.30 12.80 -14.11
C LEU A 205 9.91 13.00 -15.51
N ALA A 206 9.98 11.94 -16.32
CA ALA A 206 10.50 12.02 -17.68
C ALA A 206 9.45 12.41 -18.72
N TYR A 207 8.18 12.04 -18.52
CA TYR A 207 7.15 12.14 -19.56
C TYR A 207 5.81 12.69 -19.10
N GLY A 208 5.62 12.93 -17.80
CA GLY A 208 4.33 13.23 -17.21
C GLY A 208 3.35 12.05 -17.27
N PHE A 209 2.06 12.38 -17.19
CA PHE A 209 0.97 11.41 -17.30
C PHE A 209 0.27 11.49 -18.65
N PHE A 210 -0.32 10.37 -19.03
CA PHE A 210 -1.12 10.21 -20.24
C PHE A 210 -2.53 9.71 -19.88
N ASN A 211 -3.44 9.76 -20.84
CA ASN A 211 -4.66 8.97 -20.80
C ASN A 211 -4.47 7.63 -21.53
N ALA A 212 -5.51 6.77 -21.49
CA ALA A 212 -5.50 5.46 -22.14
C ALA A 212 -5.28 5.49 -23.66
N SER A 213 -5.56 6.64 -24.31
CA SER A 213 -5.35 6.85 -25.75
C SER A 213 -3.95 7.39 -26.08
N GLY A 214 -3.06 7.53 -25.08
CA GLY A 214 -1.70 8.03 -25.26
C GLY A 214 -1.61 9.54 -25.46
N ILE A 215 -2.67 10.29 -25.11
CA ILE A 215 -2.63 11.76 -25.12
C ILE A 215 -2.10 12.21 -23.76
N GLU A 216 -1.07 13.05 -23.79
CA GLU A 216 -0.47 13.67 -22.61
C GLU A 216 -1.49 14.51 -21.85
N LEU A 217 -1.43 14.43 -20.53
CA LEU A 217 -2.25 15.21 -19.63
C LEU A 217 -1.53 16.51 -19.32
N GLU A 218 -2.26 17.62 -19.41
CA GLU A 218 -1.72 18.94 -19.11
C GLU A 218 -1.34 19.04 -17.63
N TYR A 219 -0.12 19.49 -17.35
CA TYR A 219 0.31 19.84 -16.01
C TYR A 219 -0.07 21.29 -15.69
N SER A 220 -0.65 21.52 -14.52
CA SER A 220 -1.05 22.86 -14.07
C SER A 220 -0.12 23.31 -12.96
N GLU A 221 0.77 24.25 -13.27
CA GLU A 221 1.67 24.90 -12.29
C GLU A 221 0.90 25.50 -11.12
N ASP A 222 -0.22 26.19 -11.40
CA ASP A 222 -1.08 26.78 -10.37
C ASP A 222 -1.63 25.75 -9.37
N ARG A 223 -1.83 24.51 -9.82
CA ARG A 223 -2.36 23.41 -8.99
C ARG A 223 -1.27 22.49 -8.46
N GLY A 224 -0.05 22.58 -9.01
CA GLY A 224 1.04 21.62 -8.82
C GLY A 224 0.62 20.18 -9.13
N ASP A 225 -0.25 19.98 -10.13
CA ASP A 225 -0.76 18.65 -10.48
C ASP A 225 -1.34 18.61 -11.91
N PHE A 226 -1.49 17.39 -12.43
CA PHE A 226 -2.04 17.13 -13.75
C PHE A 226 -3.57 17.32 -13.79
N ILE A 227 -4.05 17.92 -14.87
CA ILE A 227 -5.47 18.12 -15.14
C ILE A 227 -6.08 16.81 -15.66
N VAL A 228 -6.68 16.05 -14.74
CA VAL A 228 -7.36 14.78 -15.08
C VAL A 228 -8.88 14.97 -15.15
N PRO A 229 -9.52 14.63 -16.28
CA PRO A 229 -10.99 14.58 -16.36
C PRO A 229 -11.57 13.61 -15.32
N ARG A 230 -12.74 13.94 -14.76
CA ARG A 230 -13.34 13.22 -13.61
C ARG A 230 -13.55 11.71 -13.82
N ASP A 231 -13.62 11.26 -15.06
CA ASP A 231 -13.87 9.89 -15.49
C ASP A 231 -12.63 9.16 -16.05
N LYS A 232 -11.48 9.85 -16.14
CA LYS A 232 -10.26 9.29 -16.74
C LYS A 232 -9.22 8.92 -15.69
N GLN A 233 -8.47 7.86 -15.99
CA GLN A 233 -7.33 7.42 -15.19
C GLN A 233 -6.02 7.96 -15.76
N ARG A 234 -5.05 8.19 -14.88
CA ARG A 234 -3.67 8.51 -15.25
C ARG A 234 -2.95 7.26 -15.72
N HIS A 235 -2.19 7.40 -16.80
CA HIS A 235 -1.38 6.35 -17.39
C HIS A 235 0.06 6.80 -17.46
N LEU A 236 0.98 5.87 -17.24
CA LEU A 236 2.41 6.04 -17.42
C LEU A 236 2.77 5.56 -18.82
N ARG A 237 3.71 6.26 -19.47
CA ARG A 237 4.37 5.72 -20.66
C ARG A 237 5.24 4.55 -20.22
N PHE A 238 4.87 3.35 -20.64
CA PHE A 238 5.62 2.13 -20.36
C PHE A 238 6.82 2.01 -21.32
N SER A 239 6.53 2.17 -22.61
CA SER A 239 7.48 2.22 -23.71
C SER A 239 6.92 3.09 -24.83
N ASP A 240 7.66 3.26 -25.93
CA ASP A 240 7.20 4.03 -27.07
C ASP A 240 5.85 3.52 -27.60
N GLY A 241 4.82 4.38 -27.53
CA GLY A 241 3.46 4.05 -27.96
C GLY A 241 2.68 3.12 -27.03
N MET A 242 3.21 2.77 -25.86
CA MET A 242 2.57 1.89 -24.89
C MET A 242 2.33 2.62 -23.57
N PHE A 243 1.07 2.71 -23.17
CA PHE A 243 0.63 3.43 -21.97
C PHE A 243 -0.17 2.48 -21.08
N MET A 244 0.03 2.57 -19.77
CA MET A 244 -0.71 1.74 -18.81
C MET A 244 -0.89 2.45 -17.48
N SER A 245 -1.92 2.05 -16.74
CA SER A 245 -2.14 2.57 -15.39
C SER A 245 -1.02 2.15 -14.43
N PRO A 246 -0.79 2.88 -13.32
CA PRO A 246 0.13 2.45 -12.27
C PRO A 246 -0.17 1.05 -11.73
N LYS A 247 -1.46 0.67 -11.64
CA LYS A 247 -1.89 -0.68 -11.26
C LYS A 247 -1.37 -1.73 -12.25
N GLU A 248 -1.54 -1.50 -13.55
CA GLU A 248 -1.07 -2.43 -14.58
C GLU A 248 0.45 -2.56 -14.60
N LEU A 249 1.18 -1.46 -14.38
CA LEU A 249 2.64 -1.49 -14.21
C LEU A 249 3.03 -2.45 -13.07
N MET A 250 2.52 -2.20 -11.86
CA MET A 250 2.79 -3.05 -10.69
C MET A 250 2.42 -4.51 -10.94
N THR A 251 1.25 -4.76 -11.54
CA THR A 251 0.77 -6.12 -11.84
C THR A 251 1.72 -6.84 -12.79
N ARG A 252 2.18 -6.19 -13.86
CA ARG A 252 3.13 -6.79 -14.81
C ARG A 252 4.46 -7.15 -14.17
N PHE A 253 5.00 -6.28 -13.32
CA PHE A 253 6.23 -6.59 -12.59
C PHE A 253 6.02 -7.76 -11.62
N LEU A 254 4.91 -7.77 -10.87
CA LEU A 254 4.56 -8.87 -9.97
C LEU A 254 4.44 -10.20 -10.73
N ASP A 255 3.77 -10.23 -11.88
CA ASP A 255 3.62 -11.44 -12.67
C ASP A 255 4.98 -12.01 -13.17
N VAL A 256 5.94 -11.14 -13.48
CA VAL A 256 7.30 -11.56 -13.87
C VAL A 256 8.04 -12.15 -12.68
N ILE A 257 8.11 -11.45 -11.55
CA ILE A 257 8.88 -11.92 -10.38
C ILE A 257 8.22 -13.11 -9.66
N LEU A 258 6.91 -13.31 -9.83
CA LEU A 258 6.21 -14.53 -9.41
C LEU A 258 6.52 -15.73 -10.32
N GLY A 259 7.19 -15.51 -11.46
CA GLY A 259 7.49 -16.54 -12.45
C GLY A 259 6.28 -16.99 -13.27
N ARG A 260 5.23 -16.18 -13.33
CA ARG A 260 4.03 -16.43 -14.16
C ARG A 260 4.25 -15.95 -15.60
N LYS A 261 5.00 -14.86 -15.77
CA LYS A 261 5.31 -14.27 -17.07
C LYS A 261 6.82 -14.13 -17.27
N GLY A 262 7.26 -14.12 -18.52
CA GLY A 262 8.68 -13.94 -18.87
C GLY A 262 9.13 -12.47 -18.78
N ASN A 263 10.43 -12.24 -18.62
CA ASN A 263 11.02 -10.89 -18.51
C ASN A 263 10.73 -9.96 -19.70
N TYR A 264 10.40 -10.50 -20.88
CA TYR A 264 10.01 -9.72 -22.05
C TYR A 264 8.78 -8.82 -21.81
N HIS A 265 7.97 -9.12 -20.79
CA HIS A 265 6.84 -8.29 -20.39
C HIS A 265 7.25 -6.98 -19.72
N ILE A 266 8.46 -6.89 -19.16
CA ILE A 266 8.99 -5.71 -18.47
C ILE A 266 10.25 -5.13 -19.12
N SER A 267 10.87 -5.84 -20.07
CA SER A 267 12.11 -5.43 -20.72
C SER A 267 12.01 -4.13 -21.53
N GLN A 268 10.80 -3.67 -21.83
CA GLN A 268 10.56 -2.38 -22.49
C GLN A 268 10.37 -1.22 -21.49
N ALA A 269 10.10 -1.53 -20.22
CA ALA A 269 9.87 -0.53 -19.19
C ALA A 269 11.15 -0.08 -18.48
N VAL A 270 12.19 -0.89 -18.51
CA VAL A 270 13.47 -0.61 -17.83
C VAL A 270 14.66 -0.89 -18.75
N PRO A 271 15.81 -0.25 -18.53
CA PRO A 271 17.06 -0.57 -19.20
C PRO A 271 17.43 -2.06 -19.14
N LYS A 272 18.12 -2.55 -20.18
CA LYS A 272 18.47 -3.98 -20.31
C LYS A 272 19.29 -4.53 -19.15
N HIS A 273 20.21 -3.75 -18.59
CA HIS A 273 21.02 -4.18 -17.44
C HIS A 273 20.14 -4.43 -16.21
N MET A 274 19.16 -3.57 -15.97
CA MET A 274 18.24 -3.70 -14.83
C MET A 274 17.28 -4.90 -14.96
N VAL A 275 16.97 -5.36 -16.17
CA VAL A 275 16.17 -6.59 -16.35
C VAL A 275 16.86 -7.79 -15.73
N GLN A 276 18.18 -7.88 -15.88
CA GLN A 276 18.98 -8.97 -15.29
C GLN A 276 19.02 -8.86 -13.77
N ASP A 277 19.12 -7.64 -13.24
CA ASP A 277 19.11 -7.39 -11.80
C ASP A 277 17.77 -7.78 -11.18
N ILE A 278 16.65 -7.48 -11.86
CA ILE A 278 15.32 -7.89 -11.38
C ILE A 278 15.21 -9.41 -11.25
N GLU A 279 15.69 -10.15 -12.26
CA GLU A 279 15.66 -11.62 -12.22
C GLU A 279 16.57 -12.19 -11.13
N SER A 280 17.75 -11.59 -10.94
CA SER A 280 18.69 -12.03 -9.92
C SER A 280 18.18 -11.76 -8.50
N ILE A 281 17.60 -10.58 -8.28
CA ILE A 281 17.29 -10.07 -6.95
C ILE A 281 15.86 -10.44 -6.52
N PHE A 282 14.87 -10.32 -7.40
CA PHE A 282 13.45 -10.34 -7.03
C PHE A 282 12.68 -11.58 -7.51
N LEU A 283 13.15 -12.28 -8.55
CA LEU A 283 12.44 -13.46 -9.09
C LEU A 283 12.39 -14.59 -8.06
N LEU A 284 11.21 -15.15 -7.85
CA LEU A 284 11.03 -16.31 -6.98
C LEU A 284 11.91 -17.48 -7.45
N PRO A 285 12.50 -18.27 -6.53
CA PRO A 285 13.17 -19.51 -6.89
C PRO A 285 12.24 -20.48 -7.66
N PRO A 286 12.76 -21.30 -8.59
CA PRO A 286 11.92 -22.18 -9.43
C PRO A 286 10.95 -23.08 -8.65
N SER A 287 11.38 -23.62 -7.50
CA SER A 287 10.53 -24.44 -6.63
C SER A 287 9.37 -23.66 -6.03
N GLU A 288 9.55 -22.37 -5.75
CA GLU A 288 8.50 -21.50 -5.21
C GLU A 288 7.57 -20.99 -6.33
N GLN A 289 8.11 -20.75 -7.54
CA GLN A 289 7.28 -20.44 -8.70
C GLN A 289 6.27 -21.55 -9.02
N GLU A 290 6.65 -22.82 -8.85
CA GLU A 290 5.75 -23.96 -9.05
C GLU A 290 4.55 -23.92 -8.08
N VAL A 291 4.79 -23.57 -6.81
CA VAL A 291 3.72 -23.37 -5.82
C VAL A 291 2.76 -22.28 -6.29
N ILE A 292 3.29 -21.16 -6.78
CA ILE A 292 2.45 -20.04 -7.27
C ILE A 292 1.65 -20.46 -8.51
N ARG A 293 2.25 -21.14 -9.49
CA ARG A 293 1.56 -21.58 -10.71
C ARG A 293 0.41 -22.54 -10.43
N ASN A 294 0.56 -23.42 -9.44
CA ASN A 294 -0.50 -24.35 -9.05
C ASN A 294 -1.74 -23.65 -8.47
N VAL A 295 -1.55 -22.45 -7.94
CA VAL A 295 -2.58 -21.70 -7.22
C VAL A 295 -3.15 -20.56 -8.07
N MET A 296 -2.34 -20.01 -8.97
CA MET A 296 -2.70 -18.96 -9.91
C MET A 296 -2.29 -19.39 -11.33
N PRO A 297 -3.04 -20.32 -11.95
CA PRO A 297 -2.81 -20.70 -13.34
C PRO A 297 -2.97 -19.48 -14.27
N ASP A 298 -2.36 -19.57 -15.44
CA ASP A 298 -2.36 -18.50 -16.45
C ASP A 298 -3.76 -18.13 -16.97
#